data_AF-A0A817GBL3-F1
#
_entry.id   AF-A0A817GBL3-F1
#
_cell.length_a   1.000
_cell.length_b   1.000
_cell.length_c   1.000
_cell.angle_alpha   90.00
_cell.angle_beta   90.00
_cell.angle_gamma   90.00
#
_symmetry.space_group_name_H-M   'P 1'
#
loop_
_entity.id
_entity.type
_entity.pdbx_description
1 polymer ?
#
loop_
_entity_poly.entity_id
_entity_poly.type
_entity_poly.pdbx_seq_one_letter_code
_entity_poly.pdbx_strand_id
1 'polypeptide(L)'
;MLSQSEIFYPSFVAALLDIVLAKPEQIQISAQYIIASTIASHLESVGILTVECFIRLNQQNEYKQLLNGPLKKKLKSDPDLNNQLYKKIDQWLELAKCYRSLANYDDVRGIFSQTPGLKSITLRAIEEESHTDFLLALNSYVTALEQYPLTDETSNDSILELEHEFWTQSMLNCCNQLNNWTIMSKHIFIDNTTFDTLWSNAHQLNYLMPYAIRAKLKLLISGNEKEQLEQNDLCQFFNNLSTNSNNIIITGNSETTFVKRSYIEKQYPFELATFFLYQKDFDLYLFCLFVGAKYYIQYAKEQFLLRWSTLSRLSEYGRKITIQLIQPYYELDQFLIFIEQNLPLIKSLENRYLTNNKNDTTTRDLFLERVRNDLLSQWQLPDVVRSSIQTWDDIVTNRSLFLDILDELIGGPRMTFTSRLKATEFDPLLVDYKVQSLLDMSYCALRQRNFKLALTKLNETRHRLDLCQNPLIKSIYWNEIYCDVHLKRHQIQSSTSTLSSLLSTSVAKELKKMEIKIHSLKIIDQQTA
;
A
#
# COMPACT_ATOMS: atom_id res chain seq x y z
N MET A 1 8.60 -10.33 27.18
CA MET A 1 8.58 -11.29 26.05
C MET A 1 7.93 -10.67 24.83
N LEU A 2 6.62 -10.40 24.84
CA LEU A 2 5.93 -9.76 23.69
C LEU A 2 6.48 -8.37 23.32
N SER A 3 6.97 -7.60 24.29
CA SER A 3 7.57 -6.28 24.05
C SER A 3 8.99 -6.30 23.47
N GLN A 4 9.67 -7.45 23.53
CA GLN A 4 11.07 -7.60 23.11
C GLN A 4 11.23 -8.52 21.89
N SER A 5 10.14 -9.14 21.43
CA SER A 5 10.18 -10.07 20.31
C SER A 5 10.13 -9.30 18.99
N GLU A 6 11.18 -9.46 18.18
CA GLU A 6 11.26 -8.92 16.82
C GLU A 6 10.52 -9.80 15.78
N ILE A 7 10.36 -11.09 16.09
CA ILE A 7 9.69 -12.08 15.24
C ILE A 7 8.55 -12.73 16.03
N PHE A 8 7.33 -12.53 15.56
CA PHE A 8 6.13 -13.10 16.16
C PHE A 8 5.81 -14.45 15.52
N TYR A 9 6.48 -15.51 16.00
CA TYR A 9 6.18 -16.87 15.54
C TYR A 9 4.78 -17.29 16.01
N PRO A 10 3.84 -17.63 15.10
CA PRO A 10 2.43 -17.80 15.46
C PRO A 10 2.20 -18.88 16.54
N SER A 11 2.82 -20.05 16.45
CA SER A 11 2.61 -21.10 17.45
C SER A 11 3.11 -20.70 18.85
N PHE A 12 4.16 -19.88 18.92
CA PHE A 12 4.69 -19.38 20.18
C PHE A 12 3.76 -18.32 20.78
N VAL A 13 3.29 -17.38 19.97
CA VAL A 13 2.33 -16.35 20.39
C VAL A 13 1.02 -17.01 20.84
N ALA A 14 0.49 -17.97 20.08
CA ALA A 14 -0.69 -18.74 20.45
C ALA A 14 -0.53 -19.42 21.81
N ALA A 15 0.56 -20.16 22.02
CA ALA A 15 0.81 -20.85 23.30
C ALA A 15 0.92 -19.87 24.48
N LEU A 16 1.54 -18.70 24.28
CA LEU A 16 1.63 -17.67 25.32
C LEU A 16 0.24 -17.11 25.65
N LEU A 17 -0.57 -16.80 24.63
CA LEU A 17 -1.93 -16.31 24.82
C LEU A 17 -2.86 -17.36 25.44
N ASP A 18 -2.68 -18.64 25.13
CA ASP A 18 -3.42 -19.74 25.77
C ASP A 18 -3.13 -19.82 27.27
N ILE A 19 -1.87 -19.62 27.69
CA ILE A 19 -1.51 -19.55 29.12
C ILE A 19 -2.19 -18.35 29.80
N VAL A 20 -2.21 -17.20 29.11
CA VAL A 20 -2.87 -15.98 29.60
C VAL A 20 -4.38 -16.20 29.75
N LEU A 21 -5.02 -16.83 28.76
CA LEU A 21 -6.45 -17.17 28.76
C LEU A 21 -6.79 -18.21 29.85
N ALA A 22 -5.88 -19.13 30.18
CA ALA A 22 -6.11 -20.12 31.22
C ALA A 22 -6.10 -19.51 32.63
N LYS A 23 -5.38 -18.41 32.85
CA LYS A 23 -5.28 -17.71 34.15
C LYS A 23 -5.43 -16.20 34.02
N PRO A 24 -6.60 -15.72 33.55
CA PRO A 24 -6.77 -14.33 33.18
C PRO A 24 -6.92 -13.40 34.40
N GLU A 25 -7.24 -13.95 35.58
CA GLU A 25 -7.27 -13.20 36.84
C GLU A 25 -5.88 -12.89 37.41
N GLN A 26 -4.85 -13.67 37.04
CA GLN A 26 -3.49 -13.58 37.60
C GLN A 26 -2.52 -12.86 36.67
N ILE A 27 -2.78 -12.89 35.35
CA ILE A 27 -1.86 -12.36 34.33
C ILE A 27 -2.59 -11.32 33.50
N GLN A 28 -2.40 -10.04 33.83
CA GLN A 28 -2.84 -8.92 33.00
C GLN A 28 -1.64 -8.33 32.24
N ILE A 29 -1.70 -8.42 30.92
CA ILE A 29 -0.72 -7.81 29.99
C ILE A 29 -1.41 -6.60 29.34
N SER A 30 -0.65 -5.59 28.93
CA SER A 30 -1.24 -4.46 28.19
C SER A 30 -1.82 -4.92 26.85
N ALA A 31 -2.97 -4.35 26.49
CA ALA A 31 -3.69 -4.70 25.27
C ALA A 31 -2.86 -4.42 24.02
N GLN A 32 -2.11 -3.32 24.02
CA GLN A 32 -1.23 -2.90 22.94
C GLN A 32 -0.23 -3.99 22.51
N TYR A 33 0.45 -4.67 23.45
CA TYR A 33 1.41 -5.72 23.07
C TYR A 33 0.72 -6.99 22.58
N ILE A 34 -0.46 -7.31 23.12
CA ILE A 34 -1.27 -8.44 22.65
C ILE A 34 -1.73 -8.18 21.21
N ILE A 35 -2.29 -7.01 20.94
CA ILE A 35 -2.82 -6.68 19.61
C ILE A 35 -1.69 -6.53 18.59
N ALA A 36 -0.59 -5.84 18.93
CA ALA A 36 0.57 -5.74 18.05
C ALA A 36 1.15 -7.12 17.68
N SER A 37 1.29 -8.02 18.66
CA SER A 37 1.82 -9.37 18.40
C SER A 37 0.86 -10.27 17.61
N THR A 38 -0.45 -10.13 17.83
CA THR A 38 -1.47 -10.95 17.15
C THR A 38 -1.73 -10.48 15.72
N ILE A 39 -1.69 -9.18 15.45
CA ILE A 39 -1.73 -8.64 14.09
C ILE A 39 -0.47 -9.06 13.32
N ALA A 40 0.71 -8.97 13.93
CA ALA A 40 1.94 -9.39 13.27
C ALA A 40 1.97 -10.90 12.95
N SER A 41 1.37 -11.73 13.81
CA SER A 41 1.32 -13.19 13.65
C SER A 41 0.08 -13.72 12.92
N HIS A 42 -0.86 -12.87 12.49
CA HIS A 42 -2.15 -13.26 11.87
C HIS A 42 -2.99 -14.18 12.76
N LEU A 43 -2.99 -13.89 14.07
CA LEU A 43 -3.75 -14.58 15.11
C LEU A 43 -4.75 -13.64 15.79
N GLU A 44 -5.38 -12.77 14.99
CA GLU A 44 -6.27 -11.70 15.46
C GLU A 44 -7.41 -12.26 16.31
N SER A 45 -7.97 -13.41 15.93
CA SER A 45 -9.05 -14.08 16.67
C SER A 45 -8.67 -14.42 18.13
N VAL A 46 -7.46 -14.93 18.37
CA VAL A 46 -6.98 -15.24 19.73
C VAL A 46 -6.72 -13.94 20.50
N GLY A 47 -6.16 -12.93 19.83
CA GLY A 47 -5.97 -11.59 20.40
C GLY A 47 -7.28 -10.96 20.86
N ILE A 48 -8.31 -10.98 20.01
CA ILE A 48 -9.66 -10.48 20.31
C ILE A 48 -10.21 -11.18 21.54
N LEU A 49 -10.18 -12.52 21.57
CA LEU A 49 -10.68 -13.30 22.71
C LEU A 49 -9.95 -12.95 24.01
N THR A 50 -8.63 -12.77 23.97
CA THR A 50 -7.85 -12.42 25.17
C THR A 50 -8.24 -11.05 25.72
N VAL A 51 -8.39 -10.04 24.84
CA VAL A 51 -8.75 -8.68 25.25
C VAL A 51 -10.19 -8.60 25.71
N GLU A 52 -11.13 -9.28 25.05
CA GLU A 52 -12.53 -9.36 25.51
C GLU A 52 -12.64 -10.02 26.88
N CYS A 53 -11.89 -11.08 27.14
CA CYS A 53 -11.82 -11.71 28.46
C CYS A 53 -11.32 -10.71 29.51
N PHE A 54 -10.28 -9.93 29.21
CA PHE A 54 -9.78 -8.90 30.13
C PHE A 54 -10.81 -7.81 30.41
N ILE A 55 -11.50 -7.31 29.38
CA ILE A 55 -12.55 -6.31 29.53
C ILE A 55 -13.69 -6.85 30.41
N ARG A 56 -14.15 -8.08 30.17
CA ARG A 56 -15.22 -8.71 30.96
C ARG A 56 -14.81 -8.91 32.42
N LEU A 57 -13.58 -9.34 32.68
CA LEU A 57 -13.07 -9.51 34.05
C LEU A 57 -12.96 -8.17 34.79
N ASN A 58 -12.49 -7.13 34.11
CA ASN A 58 -12.42 -5.78 34.68
C ASN A 58 -13.81 -5.27 35.06
N GLN A 59 -14.82 -5.47 34.19
CA GLN A 59 -16.21 -5.12 34.49
C GLN A 59 -16.79 -5.92 35.68
N GLN A 60 -16.50 -7.22 35.76
CA GLN A 60 -16.94 -8.05 36.88
C GLN A 60 -16.29 -7.65 38.20
N ASN A 61 -15.01 -7.25 38.17
CA ASN A 61 -14.29 -6.78 39.35
C ASN A 61 -14.82 -5.42 39.83
N GLU A 62 -15.14 -4.49 38.92
CA GLU A 62 -15.84 -3.23 39.24
C GLU A 62 -17.18 -3.51 39.92
N TYR A 63 -17.98 -4.45 39.38
CA TYR A 63 -19.28 -4.81 39.96
C TYR A 63 -19.16 -5.47 41.35
N LYS A 64 -18.18 -6.36 41.55
CA LYS A 64 -17.89 -6.98 42.86
C LYS A 64 -17.40 -5.96 43.89
N GLN A 65 -16.62 -4.96 43.47
CA GLN A 65 -16.17 -3.86 44.34
C GLN A 65 -17.33 -2.95 44.76
N LEU A 66 -18.29 -2.70 43.86
CA LEU A 66 -19.51 -1.94 44.16
C LEU A 66 -20.43 -2.65 45.16
N LEU A 67 -20.43 -3.99 45.16
CA LEU A 67 -21.23 -4.81 46.09
C LEU A 67 -20.56 -5.00 47.47
N ASN A 68 -19.22 -5.05 47.53
CA ASN A 68 -18.47 -5.41 48.76
C ASN A 68 -17.73 -4.24 49.43
N GLY A 69 -17.71 -3.04 48.84
CA GLY A 69 -17.01 -1.86 49.39
C GLY A 69 -17.95 -0.87 50.12
N PRO A 70 -17.52 -0.20 51.20
CA PRO A 70 -18.34 0.81 51.86
C PRO A 70 -18.59 2.00 50.92
N LEU A 71 -19.87 2.27 50.66
CA LEU A 71 -20.44 3.27 49.74
C LEU A 71 -20.09 4.76 50.00
N LYS A 72 -19.02 5.10 50.74
CA LYS A 72 -18.71 6.49 51.08
C LYS A 72 -17.23 6.85 50.97
N LYS A 73 -16.98 7.84 50.09
CA LYS A 73 -15.78 8.69 49.92
C LYS A 73 -14.70 8.22 48.94
N LYS A 74 -14.98 8.34 47.63
CA LYS A 74 -14.00 8.81 46.62
C LYS A 74 -14.69 9.71 45.58
N LEU A 75 -15.27 10.80 46.08
CA LEU A 75 -15.75 11.93 45.27
C LEU A 75 -14.83 13.10 45.59
N LYS A 76 -13.65 13.13 44.94
CA LYS A 76 -12.74 14.28 44.78
C LYS A 76 -11.50 13.81 44.03
N SER A 77 -11.42 14.15 42.74
CA SER A 77 -10.17 14.34 41.97
C SER A 77 -9.01 13.40 42.32
N ASP A 78 -9.17 12.10 42.08
CA ASP A 78 -8.07 11.13 42.17
C ASP A 78 -7.47 10.92 40.75
N PRO A 79 -6.16 11.12 40.54
CA PRO A 79 -5.48 10.80 39.27
C PRO A 79 -5.62 9.31 38.86
N ASP A 80 -5.96 8.44 39.82
CA ASP A 80 -6.26 7.03 39.57
C ASP A 80 -7.51 6.79 38.72
N LEU A 81 -8.52 7.69 38.76
CA LEU A 81 -9.75 7.53 37.96
C LEU A 81 -9.49 7.80 36.47
N ASN A 82 -8.69 8.82 36.16
CA ASN A 82 -8.25 9.10 34.79
C ASN A 82 -7.36 7.98 34.26
N ASN A 83 -6.50 7.40 35.10
CA ASN A 83 -5.68 6.24 34.73
C ASN A 83 -6.53 4.97 34.50
N GLN A 84 -7.61 4.77 35.26
CA GLN A 84 -8.54 3.66 35.04
C GLN A 84 -9.37 3.84 33.76
N LEU A 85 -9.86 5.06 33.51
CA LEU A 85 -10.56 5.41 32.26
C LEU A 85 -9.62 5.27 31.05
N TYR A 86 -8.39 5.74 31.15
CA TYR A 86 -7.36 5.58 30.12
C TYR A 86 -7.12 4.10 29.80
N LYS A 87 -6.88 3.25 30.80
CA LYS A 87 -6.68 1.81 30.58
C LYS A 87 -7.89 1.13 29.93
N LYS A 88 -9.10 1.55 30.28
CA LYS A 88 -10.33 1.04 29.68
C LYS A 88 -10.43 1.45 28.21
N ILE A 89 -10.17 2.72 27.92
CA ILE A 89 -10.21 3.26 26.55
C ILE A 89 -9.11 2.65 25.69
N ASP A 90 -7.89 2.48 26.22
CA ASP A 90 -6.78 1.78 25.58
C ASP A 90 -7.17 0.35 25.17
N GLN A 91 -7.76 -0.43 26.09
CA GLN A 91 -8.24 -1.79 25.79
C GLN A 91 -9.30 -1.81 24.67
N TRP A 92 -10.25 -0.88 24.71
CA TRP A 92 -11.30 -0.78 23.67
C TRP A 92 -10.75 -0.31 22.33
N LEU A 93 -9.81 0.65 22.33
CA LEU A 93 -9.20 1.18 21.12
C LEU A 93 -8.30 0.14 20.46
N GLU A 94 -7.50 -0.60 21.23
CA GLU A 94 -6.71 -1.72 20.74
C GLU A 94 -7.60 -2.86 20.22
N LEU A 95 -8.71 -3.15 20.89
CA LEU A 95 -9.71 -4.10 20.37
C LEU A 95 -10.30 -3.63 19.03
N ALA A 96 -10.62 -2.33 18.91
CA ALA A 96 -11.10 -1.75 17.68
C ALA A 96 -10.06 -1.78 16.56
N LYS A 97 -8.77 -1.58 16.85
CA LYS A 97 -7.66 -1.77 15.89
C LYS A 97 -7.64 -3.20 15.35
N CYS A 98 -7.87 -4.20 16.20
CA CYS A 98 -7.90 -5.61 15.81
C CYS A 98 -9.16 -5.97 14.98
N TYR A 99 -10.35 -5.50 15.38
CA TYR A 99 -11.56 -5.71 14.58
C TYR A 99 -11.48 -5.03 13.21
N ARG A 100 -10.86 -3.85 13.16
CA ARG A 100 -10.60 -3.16 11.91
C ARG A 100 -9.62 -3.91 11.02
N SER A 101 -8.59 -4.54 11.58
CA SER A 101 -7.66 -5.32 10.75
C SER A 101 -8.39 -6.47 10.03
N LEU A 102 -9.43 -7.05 10.63
CA LEU A 102 -10.33 -8.04 10.02
C LEU A 102 -11.42 -7.46 9.08
N ALA A 103 -11.46 -6.12 8.91
CA ALA A 103 -12.49 -5.38 8.19
C ALA A 103 -13.92 -5.53 8.77
N ASN A 104 -14.05 -5.86 10.06
CA ASN A 104 -15.32 -5.90 10.78
C ASN A 104 -15.71 -4.52 11.29
N TYR A 105 -16.13 -3.63 10.39
CA TYR A 105 -16.46 -2.24 10.74
C TYR A 105 -17.72 -2.09 11.61
N ASP A 106 -18.62 -3.08 11.63
CA ASP A 106 -19.81 -3.06 12.49
C ASP A 106 -19.43 -3.11 13.98
N ASP A 107 -18.50 -3.99 14.35
CA ASP A 107 -17.98 -4.11 15.72
C ASP A 107 -17.20 -2.85 16.11
N VAL A 108 -16.39 -2.31 15.20
CA VAL A 108 -15.66 -1.05 15.40
C VAL A 108 -16.64 0.09 15.69
N ARG A 109 -17.68 0.27 14.86
CA ARG A 109 -18.75 1.25 15.08
C ARG A 109 -19.41 1.05 16.45
N GLY A 110 -19.70 -0.19 16.82
CA GLY A 110 -20.24 -0.56 18.14
C GLY A 110 -19.35 -0.06 19.28
N ILE A 111 -18.05 -0.33 19.23
CA ILE A 111 -17.07 0.09 20.26
C ILE A 111 -17.01 1.61 20.37
N PHE A 112 -16.85 2.32 19.25
CA PHE A 112 -16.75 3.78 19.25
C PHE A 112 -18.05 4.46 19.70
N SER A 113 -19.21 3.86 19.45
CA SER A 113 -20.51 4.40 19.90
C SER A 113 -20.73 4.28 21.42
N GLN A 114 -20.12 3.27 22.05
CA GLN A 114 -20.31 2.95 23.47
C GLN A 114 -19.20 3.52 24.36
N THR A 115 -18.07 3.95 23.77
CA THR A 115 -16.92 4.43 24.53
C THR A 115 -17.07 5.92 24.86
N PRO A 116 -17.23 6.30 26.15
CA PRO A 116 -17.39 7.70 26.53
C PRO A 116 -16.07 8.46 26.38
N GLY A 117 -16.14 9.70 25.85
CA GLY A 117 -14.99 10.63 25.76
C GLY A 117 -14.44 10.85 24.36
N LEU A 118 -14.83 10.05 23.37
CA LEU A 118 -14.38 10.18 21.98
C LEU A 118 -15.12 11.29 21.23
N LYS A 119 -14.45 11.92 20.25
CA LYS A 119 -15.03 12.99 19.44
C LYS A 119 -16.02 12.42 18.42
N SER A 120 -17.09 13.16 18.14
CA SER A 120 -18.10 12.78 17.14
C SER A 120 -17.56 12.71 15.71
N ILE A 121 -16.47 13.43 15.42
CA ILE A 121 -15.79 13.39 14.12
C ILE A 121 -15.23 12.00 13.79
N THR A 122 -14.87 11.21 14.82
CA THR A 122 -14.32 9.87 14.65
C THR A 122 -15.35 8.88 14.14
N LEU A 123 -16.54 8.91 14.75
CA LEU A 123 -17.68 8.11 14.32
C LEU A 123 -18.08 8.44 12.89
N ARG A 124 -18.15 9.73 12.55
CA ARG A 124 -18.41 10.17 11.18
C ARG A 124 -17.35 9.65 10.19
N ALA A 125 -16.07 9.73 10.52
CA ALA A 125 -15.00 9.26 9.65
C ALA A 125 -15.05 7.72 9.45
N ILE A 126 -15.38 6.96 10.49
CA ILE A 126 -15.57 5.50 10.42
C ILE A 126 -16.81 5.15 9.56
N GLU A 127 -17.88 5.93 9.66
CA GLU A 127 -19.06 5.76 8.79
C GLU A 127 -18.70 5.97 7.32
N GLU A 128 -17.95 7.01 7.01
CA GLU A 128 -17.46 7.31 5.66
C GLU A 128 -16.54 6.18 5.13
N GLU A 129 -15.62 5.67 5.95
CA GLU A 129 -14.70 4.57 5.58
C GLU A 129 -15.44 3.27 5.27
N SER A 130 -16.41 2.89 6.11
CA SER A 130 -17.21 1.68 5.92
C SER A 130 -18.18 1.77 4.73
N HIS A 131 -18.56 2.97 4.31
CA HIS A 131 -19.24 3.20 3.03
C HIS A 131 -18.30 3.21 1.82
N THR A 132 -17.01 2.91 1.98
CA THR A 132 -15.96 2.92 0.95
C THR A 132 -15.68 4.30 0.34
N ASP A 133 -16.16 5.39 0.96
CA ASP A 133 -15.80 6.76 0.55
C ASP A 133 -14.55 7.23 1.28
N PHE A 134 -13.42 6.66 0.86
CA PHE A 134 -12.12 6.94 1.48
C PHE A 134 -11.69 8.41 1.32
N LEU A 135 -12.24 9.16 0.36
CA LEU A 135 -11.89 10.58 0.18
C LEU A 135 -12.53 11.44 1.27
N LEU A 136 -13.82 11.22 1.55
CA LEU A 136 -14.50 11.92 2.64
C LEU A 136 -13.87 11.53 3.98
N ALA A 137 -13.64 10.24 4.20
CA ALA A 137 -13.00 9.74 5.41
C ALA A 137 -11.61 10.38 5.62
N LEU A 138 -10.78 10.44 4.57
CA LEU A 138 -9.47 11.10 4.62
C LEU A 138 -9.60 12.56 5.06
N ASN A 139 -10.51 13.32 4.44
CA ASN A 139 -10.72 14.72 4.79
C ASN A 139 -11.18 14.86 6.24
N SER A 140 -12.11 14.00 6.70
CA SER A 140 -12.57 13.99 8.08
C SER A 140 -11.43 13.71 9.07
N TYR A 141 -10.55 12.75 8.79
CA TYR A 141 -9.37 12.49 9.64
C TYR A 141 -8.37 13.63 9.64
N VAL A 142 -8.06 14.22 8.48
CA VAL A 142 -7.17 15.39 8.39
C VAL A 142 -7.77 16.57 9.16
N THR A 143 -9.06 16.83 9.01
CA THR A 143 -9.72 17.90 9.79
C THR A 143 -9.72 17.63 11.29
N ALA A 144 -9.79 16.36 11.72
CA ALA A 144 -9.67 16.00 13.12
C ALA A 144 -8.27 16.31 13.66
N LEU A 145 -7.21 15.97 12.91
CA LEU A 145 -5.82 16.26 13.25
C LEU A 145 -5.54 17.78 13.31
N GLU A 146 -6.12 18.56 12.39
CA GLU A 146 -5.95 20.02 12.36
C GLU A 146 -6.74 20.74 13.47
N GLN A 147 -7.94 20.25 13.80
CA GLN A 147 -8.80 20.87 14.82
C GLN A 147 -8.33 20.57 16.25
N TYR A 148 -7.66 19.42 16.46
CA TYR A 148 -7.21 18.96 17.76
C TYR A 148 -5.71 18.63 17.74
N PRO A 149 -4.81 19.62 17.54
CA PRO A 149 -3.38 19.39 17.59
C PRO A 149 -2.93 19.07 19.02
N LEU A 150 -1.96 18.17 19.15
CA LEU A 150 -1.27 17.92 20.41
C LEU A 150 -0.41 19.16 20.75
N THR A 151 -0.87 20.00 21.67
CA THR A 151 -0.07 21.14 22.18
C THR A 151 0.81 20.68 23.33
N ASP A 152 2.12 20.95 23.23
CA ASP A 152 3.18 20.31 24.04
C ASP A 152 3.13 20.52 25.57
N GLU A 153 2.34 21.42 26.16
CA GLU A 153 2.55 21.76 27.59
C GLU A 153 1.34 21.88 28.53
N THR A 154 0.07 21.72 28.13
CA THR A 154 -1.04 21.97 29.08
C THR A 154 -2.27 21.05 29.05
N SER A 155 -2.35 20.06 28.17
CA SER A 155 -3.48 19.11 28.15
C SER A 155 -3.01 17.67 28.03
N ASN A 156 -2.63 17.08 29.17
CA ASN A 156 -2.40 15.64 29.35
C ASN A 156 -3.72 14.83 29.21
N ASP A 157 -4.49 15.04 28.15
CA ASP A 157 -5.58 14.14 27.79
C ASP A 157 -4.97 12.95 27.08
N SER A 158 -4.52 11.98 27.88
CA SER A 158 -3.98 10.71 27.38
C SER A 158 -4.95 9.96 26.45
N ILE A 159 -6.25 10.24 26.56
CA ILE A 159 -7.30 9.77 25.66
C ILE A 159 -7.17 10.39 24.26
N LEU A 160 -6.80 11.68 24.16
CA LEU A 160 -6.60 12.38 22.90
C LEU A 160 -5.38 11.83 22.15
N GLU A 161 -4.32 11.44 22.85
CA GLU A 161 -3.14 10.80 22.23
C GLU A 161 -3.51 9.48 21.54
N LEU A 162 -4.30 8.64 22.21
CA LEU A 162 -4.81 7.38 21.65
C LEU A 162 -5.71 7.61 20.42
N GLU A 163 -6.57 8.63 20.49
CA GLU A 163 -7.47 9.01 19.41
C GLU A 163 -6.69 9.58 18.20
N HIS A 164 -5.65 10.38 18.45
CA HIS A 164 -4.76 10.94 17.44
C HIS A 164 -3.93 9.86 16.73
N GLU A 165 -3.44 8.86 17.46
CA GLU A 165 -2.80 7.68 16.88
C GLU A 165 -3.78 6.93 15.96
N PHE A 166 -5.01 6.71 16.44
CA PHE A 166 -6.05 6.08 15.64
C PHE A 166 -6.35 6.89 14.36
N TRP A 167 -6.45 8.23 14.43
CA TRP A 167 -6.64 9.08 13.25
C TRP A 167 -5.49 8.97 12.28
N THR A 168 -4.26 9.01 12.78
CA THR A 168 -3.05 8.86 11.96
C THR A 168 -3.07 7.53 11.21
N GLN A 169 -3.27 6.41 11.91
CA GLN A 169 -3.33 5.09 11.27
C GLN A 169 -4.48 5.00 10.27
N SER A 170 -5.63 5.61 10.58
CA SER A 170 -6.80 5.62 9.70
C SER A 170 -6.57 6.40 8.42
N MET A 171 -5.97 7.58 8.54
CA MET A 171 -5.61 8.44 7.44
C MET A 171 -4.61 7.74 6.52
N LEU A 172 -3.60 7.07 7.07
CA LEU A 172 -2.62 6.30 6.30
C LEU A 172 -3.27 5.15 5.52
N ASN A 173 -4.20 4.42 6.15
CA ASN A 173 -4.98 3.39 5.45
C ASN A 173 -5.80 4.00 4.31
N CYS A 174 -6.51 5.11 4.53
CA CYS A 174 -7.28 5.80 3.49
C CYS A 174 -6.38 6.26 2.32
N CYS A 175 -5.20 6.80 2.60
CA CYS A 175 -4.21 7.15 1.58
C CYS A 175 -3.77 5.93 0.76
N ASN A 176 -3.53 4.79 1.42
CA ASN A 176 -3.17 3.53 0.76
C ASN A 176 -4.31 2.95 -0.09
N GLN A 177 -5.58 3.16 0.29
CA GLN A 177 -6.75 2.77 -0.53
C GLN A 177 -6.95 3.70 -1.74
N LEU A 178 -6.52 4.97 -1.65
CA LEU A 178 -6.65 5.98 -2.72
C LEU A 178 -5.41 6.09 -3.62
N ASN A 179 -4.34 5.33 -3.33
CA ASN A 179 -3.01 5.45 -3.93
C ASN A 179 -2.46 6.87 -3.89
N ASN A 180 -2.75 7.60 -2.81
CA ASN A 180 -2.30 8.97 -2.63
C ASN A 180 -0.98 9.01 -1.86
N TRP A 181 0.09 8.65 -2.56
CA TRP A 181 1.42 8.48 -1.96
C TRP A 181 2.04 9.82 -1.51
N THR A 182 1.71 10.93 -2.18
CA THR A 182 2.28 12.26 -1.86
C THR A 182 1.77 12.79 -0.54
N ILE A 183 0.46 12.72 -0.29
CA ILE A 183 -0.13 13.11 1.00
C ILE A 183 0.39 12.18 2.11
N MET A 184 0.46 10.88 1.85
CA MET A 184 0.97 9.91 2.81
C MET A 184 2.42 10.21 3.23
N SER A 185 3.30 10.45 2.26
CA SER A 185 4.70 10.79 2.54
C SER A 185 4.82 12.11 3.30
N LYS A 186 4.05 13.14 2.94
CA LYS A 186 4.09 14.44 3.61
C LYS A 186 3.68 14.37 5.07
N HIS A 187 2.65 13.59 5.40
CA HIS A 187 2.21 13.45 6.79
C HIS A 187 3.13 12.57 7.65
N ILE A 188 3.82 11.58 7.06
CA ILE A 188 4.78 10.76 7.82
C ILE A 188 6.06 11.58 8.08
N PHE A 189 6.51 12.35 7.09
CA PHE A 189 7.78 13.07 7.12
C PHE A 189 7.59 14.57 7.40
N ILE A 190 6.77 14.93 8.39
CA ILE A 190 6.59 16.33 8.83
C ILE A 190 7.89 16.80 9.52
N ASP A 191 8.34 18.01 9.20
CA ASP A 191 9.43 18.76 9.86
C ASP A 191 10.72 17.97 10.18
N ASN A 192 11.51 17.65 9.14
CA ASN A 192 12.85 17.04 9.23
C ASN A 192 12.93 15.64 9.88
N THR A 193 11.81 14.95 10.01
CA THR A 193 11.82 13.53 10.39
C THR A 193 12.51 12.71 9.29
N THR A 194 13.47 11.88 9.67
CA THR A 194 14.19 10.96 8.78
C THR A 194 13.85 9.52 9.13
N PHE A 195 14.24 8.56 8.29
CA PHE A 195 14.11 7.15 8.64
C PHE A 195 14.81 6.79 9.96
N ASP A 196 15.85 7.52 10.36
CA ASP A 196 16.55 7.31 11.62
C ASP A 196 15.76 7.84 12.83
N THR A 197 15.01 8.95 12.68
CA THR A 197 14.12 9.42 13.75
C THR A 197 12.94 8.47 13.94
N LEU A 198 12.39 7.93 12.84
CA LEU A 198 11.35 6.90 12.88
C LEU A 198 11.85 5.61 13.55
N TRP A 199 13.11 5.24 13.32
CA TRP A 199 13.71 4.08 13.97
C TRP A 199 13.86 4.23 15.48
N SER A 200 14.03 5.46 15.96
CA SER A 200 14.28 5.74 17.37
C SER A 200 13.05 5.50 18.25
N ASN A 201 11.84 5.52 17.68
CA ASN A 201 10.59 5.26 18.40
C ASN A 201 10.00 3.90 18.00
N ALA A 202 10.17 2.89 18.85
CA ALA A 202 9.71 1.52 18.61
C ALA A 202 8.19 1.41 18.38
N HIS A 203 7.39 2.29 19.00
CA HIS A 203 5.95 2.27 18.83
C HIS A 203 5.55 2.78 17.43
N GLN A 204 6.12 3.92 17.03
CA GLN A 204 5.93 4.51 15.70
C GLN A 204 6.47 3.62 14.58
N LEU A 205 7.58 2.91 14.83
CA LEU A 205 8.19 2.00 13.86
C LEU A 205 7.20 0.94 13.35
N ASN A 206 6.37 0.38 14.21
CA ASN A 206 5.47 -0.72 13.84
C ASN A 206 4.36 -0.29 12.88
N TYR A 207 3.75 0.88 13.11
CA TYR A 207 2.62 1.33 12.29
C TYR A 207 2.99 2.31 11.19
N LEU A 208 4.03 3.15 11.34
CA LEU A 208 4.43 4.12 10.30
C LEU A 208 5.34 3.52 9.24
N MET A 209 6.29 2.66 9.63
CA MET A 209 7.33 2.16 8.72
C MET A 209 6.79 1.41 7.49
N PRO A 210 5.76 0.53 7.61
CA PRO A 210 5.18 -0.12 6.43
C PRO A 210 4.65 0.88 5.41
N TYR A 211 3.95 1.93 5.86
CA TYR A 211 3.43 2.97 4.99
C TYR A 211 4.54 3.88 4.46
N ALA A 212 5.56 4.19 5.25
CA ALA A 212 6.67 5.05 4.85
C ALA A 212 7.47 4.43 3.68
N ILE A 213 7.87 3.17 3.82
CA ILE A 213 8.59 2.43 2.77
C ILE A 213 7.71 2.32 1.52
N ARG A 214 6.44 1.91 1.70
CA ARG A 214 5.51 1.75 0.58
C ARG A 214 5.27 3.05 -0.17
N ALA A 215 5.00 4.16 0.52
CA ALA A 215 4.80 5.48 -0.11
C ALA A 215 6.00 5.91 -0.94
N LYS A 216 7.20 5.90 -0.33
CA LYS A 216 8.41 6.35 -1.01
C LYS A 216 8.78 5.44 -2.18
N LEU A 217 8.67 4.11 -2.04
CA LEU A 217 8.91 3.17 -3.12
C LEU A 217 7.94 3.38 -4.29
N LYS A 218 6.64 3.56 -4.01
CA LYS A 218 5.64 3.80 -5.04
C LYS A 218 5.83 5.13 -5.76
N LEU A 219 6.25 6.18 -5.04
CA LEU A 219 6.63 7.46 -5.64
C LEU A 219 7.92 7.36 -6.47
N LEU A 220 8.89 6.53 -6.08
CA LEU A 220 10.08 6.28 -6.91
C LEU A 220 9.70 5.61 -8.23
N ILE A 221 8.80 4.63 -8.21
CA ILE A 221 8.39 3.89 -9.40
C ILE A 221 7.46 4.72 -10.30
N SER A 222 6.43 5.35 -9.73
CA SER A 222 5.33 5.97 -10.48
C SER A 222 5.35 7.51 -10.50
N GLY A 223 6.17 8.13 -9.66
CA GLY A 223 6.19 9.58 -9.47
C GLY A 223 6.83 10.34 -10.64
N ASN A 224 6.58 11.65 -10.66
CA ASN A 224 7.20 12.58 -11.59
C ASN A 224 8.70 12.74 -11.26
N GLU A 225 9.53 13.21 -12.21
CA GLU A 225 10.99 13.36 -12.01
C GLU A 225 11.34 14.14 -10.73
N LYS A 226 10.56 15.18 -10.40
CA LYS A 226 10.72 15.95 -9.15
C LYS A 226 10.43 15.11 -7.90
N GLU A 227 9.33 14.36 -7.92
CA GLU A 227 8.93 13.49 -6.81
C GLU A 227 9.94 12.35 -6.62
N GLN A 228 10.48 11.81 -7.71
CA GLN A 228 11.56 10.81 -7.68
C GLN A 228 12.83 11.36 -7.02
N LEU A 229 13.23 12.59 -7.36
CA LEU A 229 14.39 13.25 -6.75
C LEU A 229 14.21 13.50 -5.25
N GLU A 230 13.01 13.89 -4.83
CA GLU A 230 12.66 14.08 -3.41
C GLU A 230 12.68 12.78 -2.61
N GLN A 231 12.57 11.61 -3.26
CA GLN A 231 12.61 10.31 -2.59
C GLN A 231 13.99 9.66 -2.52
N ASN A 232 15.05 10.37 -2.92
CA ASN A 232 16.43 9.87 -2.81
C ASN A 232 16.84 9.48 -1.39
N ASP A 233 16.17 10.00 -0.36
CA ASP A 233 16.38 9.58 1.04
C ASP A 233 16.18 8.07 1.24
N LEU A 234 15.21 7.45 0.56
CA LEU A 234 15.00 6.00 0.65
C LEU A 234 16.17 5.25 0.02
N CYS A 235 16.66 5.73 -1.13
CA CYS A 235 17.82 5.15 -1.80
C CYS A 235 19.06 5.24 -0.91
N GLN A 236 19.29 6.40 -0.28
CA GLN A 236 20.38 6.59 0.68
C GLN A 236 20.21 5.69 1.90
N PHE A 237 19.00 5.57 2.44
CA PHE A 237 18.71 4.69 3.57
C PHE A 237 19.05 3.23 3.26
N PHE A 238 18.56 2.67 2.15
CA PHE A 238 18.87 1.29 1.77
C PHE A 238 20.35 1.09 1.39
N ASN A 239 20.98 2.06 0.73
CA ASN A 239 22.40 2.00 0.42
C ASN A 239 23.27 2.02 1.68
N ASN A 240 22.94 2.85 2.67
CA ASN A 240 23.65 2.90 3.95
C ASN A 240 23.54 1.59 4.74
N LEU A 241 22.45 0.84 4.58
CA LEU A 241 22.34 -0.52 5.12
C LEU A 241 23.27 -1.52 4.40
N SER A 242 23.60 -1.27 3.13
CA SER A 242 24.43 -2.16 2.30
C SER A 242 25.93 -1.82 2.30
N THR A 243 26.32 -0.53 2.35
CA THR A 243 27.72 -0.09 2.16
C THR A 243 28.57 -0.18 3.42
N ASN A 244 27.97 -0.05 4.60
CA ASN A 244 28.68 -0.12 5.88
C ASN A 244 29.16 -1.53 6.26
N SER A 245 28.94 -2.54 5.40
CA SER A 245 29.55 -3.86 5.55
C SER A 245 31.01 -3.93 5.10
N ASN A 246 31.52 -2.94 4.36
CA ASN A 246 32.88 -2.99 3.80
C ASN A 246 33.89 -2.10 4.55
N ASN A 247 33.41 -1.16 5.37
CA ASN A 247 34.22 -0.39 6.31
C ASN A 247 34.05 -0.99 7.73
N ILE A 248 34.53 -2.22 7.90
CA ILE A 248 34.34 -3.07 9.10
C ILE A 248 35.10 -2.57 10.34
N ILE A 249 35.91 -1.53 10.24
CA ILE A 249 36.78 -1.13 11.34
C ILE A 249 36.54 0.36 11.62
N ILE A 250 36.23 0.68 12.87
CA ILE A 250 36.14 2.03 13.45
C ILE A 250 34.77 2.72 13.28
N THR A 251 33.71 2.23 13.93
CA THR A 251 32.76 3.07 14.71
C THR A 251 31.72 2.16 15.39
N GLY A 252 31.39 2.42 16.65
CA GLY A 252 30.48 1.60 17.48
C GLY A 252 29.00 1.58 17.07
N ASN A 253 28.68 1.92 15.80
CA ASN A 253 27.31 1.94 15.25
C ASN A 253 27.00 0.68 14.38
N SER A 254 27.90 -0.31 14.38
CA SER A 254 27.77 -1.53 13.56
C SER A 254 26.64 -2.45 14.02
N GLU A 255 26.43 -2.59 15.33
CA GLU A 255 25.38 -3.45 15.89
C GLU A 255 23.98 -2.95 15.55
N THR A 256 23.74 -1.63 15.66
CA THR A 256 22.44 -1.04 15.35
C THR A 256 22.14 -1.08 13.84
N THR A 257 23.17 -0.97 12.99
CA THR A 257 23.01 -1.07 11.53
C THR A 257 22.72 -2.51 11.09
N PHE A 258 23.36 -3.51 11.72
CA PHE A 258 23.06 -4.91 11.46
C PHE A 258 21.62 -5.28 11.88
N VAL A 259 21.18 -4.83 13.06
CA VAL A 259 19.79 -5.03 13.52
C VAL A 259 18.79 -4.36 12.57
N LYS A 260 19.04 -3.10 12.17
CA LYS A 260 18.25 -2.38 11.17
C LYS A 260 18.13 -3.17 9.86
N ARG A 261 19.26 -3.65 9.34
CA ARG A 261 19.31 -4.42 8.11
C ARG A 261 18.53 -5.74 8.24
N SER A 262 18.79 -6.51 9.29
CA SER A 262 18.11 -7.80 9.50
C SER A 262 16.60 -7.63 9.63
N TYR A 263 16.13 -6.58 10.31
CA TYR A 263 14.71 -6.28 10.41
C TYR A 263 14.08 -5.96 9.04
N ILE A 264 14.71 -5.08 8.26
CA ILE A 264 14.20 -4.70 6.94
C ILE A 264 14.20 -5.89 5.97
N GLU A 265 15.28 -6.68 5.93
CA GLU A 265 15.38 -7.88 5.10
C GLU A 265 14.30 -8.92 5.44
N LYS A 266 13.97 -9.06 6.73
CA LYS A 266 12.92 -9.99 7.20
C LYS A 266 11.51 -9.48 6.91
N GLN A 267 11.24 -8.20 7.13
CA GLN A 267 9.88 -7.64 7.07
C GLN A 267 9.47 -7.21 5.66
N TYR A 268 10.41 -6.72 4.84
CA TYR A 268 10.12 -6.11 3.53
C TYR A 268 10.97 -6.68 2.38
N PRO A 269 11.05 -8.02 2.21
CA PRO A 269 11.90 -8.61 1.18
C PRO A 269 11.41 -8.30 -0.24
N PHE A 270 10.10 -8.14 -0.44
CA PHE A 270 9.55 -7.84 -1.75
C PHE A 270 9.84 -6.40 -2.19
N GLU A 271 9.69 -5.45 -1.27
CA GLU A 271 10.03 -4.04 -1.48
C GLU A 271 11.52 -3.89 -1.79
N LEU A 272 12.39 -4.65 -1.10
CA LEU A 272 13.82 -4.70 -1.40
C LEU A 272 14.09 -5.27 -2.79
N ALA A 273 13.46 -6.38 -3.18
CA ALA A 273 13.62 -6.96 -4.52
C ALA A 273 13.23 -5.94 -5.61
N THR A 274 12.12 -5.23 -5.41
CA THR A 274 11.65 -4.19 -6.32
C THR A 274 12.58 -2.98 -6.34
N PHE A 275 13.14 -2.61 -5.19
CA PHE A 275 14.11 -1.52 -5.07
C PHE A 275 15.43 -1.84 -5.80
N PHE A 276 15.98 -3.05 -5.62
CA PHE A 276 17.17 -3.47 -6.36
C PHE A 276 16.94 -3.50 -7.87
N LEU A 277 15.72 -3.80 -8.30
CA LEU A 277 15.35 -3.73 -9.69
C LEU A 277 15.26 -2.27 -10.21
N TYR A 278 14.89 -1.32 -9.35
CA TYR A 278 14.84 0.10 -9.68
C TYR A 278 16.23 0.77 -9.72
N GLN A 279 17.20 0.33 -8.91
CA GLN A 279 18.53 0.94 -8.87
C GLN A 279 19.25 0.83 -10.22
N LYS A 280 19.60 2.00 -10.79
CA LYS A 280 19.95 2.20 -12.20
C LYS A 280 21.44 2.07 -12.55
N ASP A 281 22.24 1.42 -11.72
CA ASP A 281 23.69 1.32 -11.97
C ASP A 281 23.96 0.16 -12.95
N PHE A 282 23.81 0.42 -14.26
CA PHE A 282 23.76 -0.61 -15.31
C PHE A 282 25.11 -1.03 -15.91
N ASP A 283 26.20 -0.30 -15.70
CA ASP A 283 27.41 -0.43 -16.55
C ASP A 283 28.23 -1.72 -16.38
N LEU A 284 28.10 -2.42 -15.23
CA LEU A 284 28.76 -3.72 -14.97
C LEU A 284 28.02 -4.57 -13.93
N TYR A 285 26.95 -4.02 -13.34
CA TYR A 285 26.24 -4.52 -12.17
C TYR A 285 24.86 -5.10 -12.48
N LEU A 286 24.45 -5.15 -13.75
CA LEU A 286 23.22 -5.82 -14.19
C LEU A 286 23.11 -7.24 -13.61
N PHE A 287 24.21 -8.00 -13.63
CA PHE A 287 24.20 -9.35 -13.04
C PHE A 287 24.05 -9.32 -11.50
N CYS A 288 24.75 -8.44 -10.80
CA CYS A 288 24.71 -8.37 -9.34
C CYS A 288 23.37 -7.86 -8.79
N LEU A 289 22.75 -6.87 -9.44
CA LEU A 289 21.44 -6.33 -9.04
C LEU A 289 20.32 -7.34 -9.31
N PHE A 290 20.37 -8.05 -10.44
CA PHE A 290 19.44 -9.16 -10.72
C PHE A 290 19.65 -10.33 -9.75
N VAL A 291 20.89 -10.64 -9.35
CA VAL A 291 21.17 -11.64 -8.31
C VAL A 291 20.60 -11.20 -6.95
N GLY A 292 20.72 -9.92 -6.60
CA GLY A 292 20.10 -9.34 -5.40
C GLY A 292 18.57 -9.46 -5.43
N ALA A 293 17.93 -9.01 -6.51
CA ALA A 293 16.49 -9.14 -6.68
C ALA A 293 16.03 -10.60 -6.64
N LYS A 294 16.78 -11.53 -7.27
CA LYS A 294 16.53 -12.98 -7.27
C LYS A 294 16.66 -13.60 -5.87
N TYR A 295 17.64 -13.14 -5.08
CA TYR A 295 17.79 -13.57 -3.69
C TYR A 295 16.57 -13.14 -2.85
N TYR A 296 16.21 -11.86 -2.89
CA TYR A 296 15.12 -11.33 -2.06
C TYR A 296 13.76 -11.86 -2.48
N ILE A 297 13.51 -12.11 -3.77
CA ILE A 297 12.24 -12.71 -4.21
C ILE A 297 12.13 -14.16 -3.76
N GLN A 298 13.22 -14.93 -3.81
CA GLN A 298 13.24 -16.30 -3.32
C GLN A 298 13.00 -16.34 -1.81
N TYR A 299 13.64 -15.42 -1.08
CA TYR A 299 13.40 -15.26 0.35
C TYR A 299 11.95 -14.84 0.66
N ALA A 300 11.36 -13.93 -0.12
CA ALA A 300 9.95 -13.54 0.03
C ALA A 300 8.99 -14.72 -0.19
N LYS A 301 9.28 -15.60 -1.16
CA LYS A 301 8.50 -16.83 -1.40
C LYS A 301 8.62 -17.82 -0.24
N GLU A 302 9.81 -17.98 0.33
CA GLU A 302 10.03 -18.83 1.52
C GLU A 302 9.27 -18.29 2.73
N GLN A 303 9.32 -16.98 2.96
CA GLN A 303 8.53 -16.31 4.01
C GLN A 303 7.02 -16.47 3.78
N PHE A 304 6.57 -16.37 2.53
CA PHE A 304 5.18 -16.66 2.18
C PHE A 304 4.78 -18.09 2.55
N LEU A 305 5.60 -19.10 2.22
CA LEU A 305 5.30 -20.50 2.55
C LEU A 305 5.22 -20.73 4.06
N LEU A 306 6.17 -20.14 4.81
CA LEU A 306 6.14 -20.18 6.27
C LEU A 306 4.84 -19.57 6.81
N ARG A 307 4.52 -18.34 6.38
CA ARG A 307 3.28 -17.64 6.79
C ARG A 307 2.02 -18.38 6.38
N TRP A 308 1.97 -18.96 5.19
CA TRP A 308 0.81 -19.73 4.74
C TRP A 308 0.60 -21.01 5.55
N SER A 309 1.69 -21.68 5.94
CA SER A 309 1.65 -22.91 6.73
C SER A 309 1.17 -22.69 8.17
N THR A 310 1.41 -21.50 8.73
CA THR A 310 1.04 -21.16 10.11
C THR A 310 -0.38 -20.63 10.25
N LEU A 311 -0.97 -20.15 9.15
CA LEU A 311 -2.33 -19.61 9.17
C LEU A 311 -3.38 -20.69 9.46
N SER A 312 -4.28 -20.38 10.38
CA SER A 312 -5.45 -21.22 10.63
C SER A 312 -6.34 -21.30 9.40
N ARG A 313 -6.88 -22.49 9.13
CA ARG A 313 -7.85 -22.71 8.04
C ARG A 313 -9.12 -21.87 8.19
N LEU A 314 -9.46 -21.48 9.42
CA LEU A 314 -10.64 -20.69 9.77
C LEU A 314 -10.44 -19.18 9.61
N SER A 315 -9.18 -18.70 9.47
CA SER A 315 -8.91 -17.29 9.22
C SER A 315 -9.09 -16.97 7.73
N GLU A 316 -10.35 -16.82 7.30
CA GLU A 316 -10.68 -16.54 5.89
C GLU A 316 -10.01 -15.26 5.40
N TYR A 317 -10.07 -14.21 6.22
CA TYR A 317 -9.50 -12.91 5.89
C TYR A 317 -7.95 -12.94 5.81
N GLY A 318 -7.28 -13.50 6.82
CA GLY A 318 -5.82 -13.62 6.82
C GLY A 318 -5.30 -14.46 5.66
N ARG A 319 -6.01 -15.54 5.30
CA ARG A 319 -5.69 -16.35 4.11
C ARG A 319 -5.94 -15.59 2.82
N LYS A 320 -7.03 -14.82 2.72
CA LYS A 320 -7.34 -14.00 1.55
C LYS A 320 -6.26 -12.93 1.30
N ILE A 321 -5.76 -12.25 2.33
CA ILE A 321 -4.66 -11.29 2.16
C ILE A 321 -3.39 -12.01 1.75
N THR A 322 -3.04 -13.10 2.44
CA THR A 322 -1.77 -13.78 2.22
C THR A 322 -1.68 -14.39 0.82
N ILE A 323 -2.75 -15.00 0.31
CA ILE A 323 -2.76 -15.60 -1.04
C ILE A 323 -2.65 -14.55 -2.15
N GLN A 324 -3.11 -13.32 -1.91
CA GLN A 324 -3.00 -12.24 -2.89
C GLN A 324 -1.56 -11.76 -3.11
N LEU A 325 -0.64 -12.03 -2.16
CA LEU A 325 0.78 -11.68 -2.29
C LEU A 325 1.52 -12.56 -3.32
N ILE A 326 1.00 -13.75 -3.63
CA ILE A 326 1.68 -14.72 -4.52
C ILE A 326 1.87 -14.14 -5.92
N GLN A 327 0.84 -13.48 -6.46
CA GLN A 327 0.86 -13.03 -7.83
C GLN A 327 1.96 -11.98 -8.08
N PRO A 328 2.09 -10.89 -7.29
CA PRO A 328 3.23 -9.98 -7.40
C PRO A 328 4.58 -10.70 -7.29
N TYR A 329 4.70 -11.70 -6.41
CA TYR A 329 5.97 -12.41 -6.22
C TYR A 329 6.35 -13.26 -7.42
N TYR A 330 5.35 -13.92 -8.01
CA TYR A 330 5.53 -14.77 -9.16
C TYR A 330 5.80 -13.96 -10.43
N GLU A 331 5.11 -12.84 -10.65
CA GLU A 331 5.36 -11.97 -11.82
C GLU A 331 6.76 -11.35 -11.80
N LEU A 332 7.26 -10.95 -10.63
CA LEU A 332 8.63 -10.46 -10.49
C LEU A 332 9.64 -11.56 -10.81
N ASP A 333 9.46 -12.77 -10.28
CA ASP A 333 10.33 -13.90 -10.56
C ASP A 333 10.30 -14.32 -12.04
N GLN A 334 9.11 -14.37 -12.65
CA GLN A 334 8.96 -14.61 -14.09
C GLN A 334 9.70 -13.56 -14.92
N PHE A 335 9.59 -12.28 -14.54
CA PHE A 335 10.32 -11.21 -15.19
C PHE A 335 11.84 -11.41 -15.10
N LEU A 336 12.36 -11.73 -13.91
CA LEU A 336 13.80 -12.01 -13.73
C LEU A 336 14.26 -13.21 -14.57
N ILE A 337 13.50 -14.31 -14.58
CA ILE A 337 13.78 -15.51 -15.39
C ILE A 337 13.76 -15.17 -16.88
N PHE A 338 12.78 -14.37 -17.33
CA PHE A 338 12.68 -13.92 -18.72
C PHE A 338 13.91 -13.12 -19.15
N ILE A 339 14.37 -12.19 -18.33
CA ILE A 339 15.59 -11.41 -18.62
C ILE A 339 16.82 -12.32 -18.67
N GLU A 340 16.96 -13.26 -17.72
CA GLU A 340 18.07 -14.21 -17.68
C GLU A 340 18.14 -15.08 -18.95
N GLN A 341 17.00 -15.61 -19.40
CA GLN A 341 16.92 -16.44 -20.61
C GLN A 341 17.18 -15.65 -21.91
N ASN A 342 16.83 -14.36 -21.93
CA ASN A 342 16.98 -13.50 -23.11
C ASN A 342 18.27 -12.65 -23.08
N LEU A 343 19.16 -12.86 -22.11
CA LEU A 343 20.41 -12.12 -21.96
C LEU A 343 21.28 -12.07 -23.24
N PRO A 344 21.44 -13.15 -24.03
CA PRO A 344 22.20 -13.09 -25.29
C PRO A 344 21.57 -12.16 -26.32
N LEU A 345 20.24 -12.13 -26.41
CA LEU A 345 19.51 -11.23 -27.30
C LEU A 345 19.61 -9.79 -26.84
N ILE A 346 19.51 -9.54 -25.53
CA ILE A 346 19.68 -8.21 -24.92
C ILE A 346 21.09 -7.68 -25.22
N LYS A 347 22.14 -8.48 -25.03
CA LYS A 347 23.51 -8.09 -25.40
C LYS A 347 23.67 -7.80 -26.89
N SER A 348 22.94 -8.52 -27.75
CA SER A 348 22.92 -8.24 -29.19
C SER A 348 22.18 -6.93 -29.53
N LEU A 349 21.13 -6.57 -28.79
CA LEU A 349 20.44 -5.27 -28.88
C LEU A 349 21.37 -4.13 -28.46
N GLU A 350 22.02 -4.27 -27.31
CA GLU A 350 22.95 -3.28 -26.73
C GLU A 350 24.14 -3.01 -27.66
N ASN A 351 24.81 -4.06 -28.13
CA ASN A 351 25.93 -3.94 -29.08
C ASN A 351 25.52 -3.27 -30.40
N ARG A 352 24.26 -3.36 -30.82
CA ARG A 352 23.74 -2.67 -32.02
C ARG A 352 23.55 -1.18 -31.79
N TYR A 353 23.06 -0.77 -30.62
CA TYR A 353 22.98 0.65 -30.25
C TYR A 353 24.35 1.30 -30.19
N LEU A 354 25.37 0.55 -29.74
CA LEU A 354 26.76 1.01 -29.71
C LEU A 354 27.41 1.10 -31.11
N THR A 355 26.92 0.31 -32.09
CA THR A 355 27.52 0.20 -33.45
C THR A 355 26.74 0.92 -34.56
N ASN A 356 25.62 1.59 -34.25
CA ASN A 356 24.82 2.41 -35.19
C ASN A 356 24.27 1.64 -36.43
N ASN A 357 24.14 0.33 -36.35
CA ASN A 357 23.56 -0.50 -37.42
C ASN A 357 22.02 -0.47 -37.37
N LYS A 358 21.41 0.43 -38.15
CA LYS A 358 19.95 0.67 -38.21
C LYS A 358 19.12 -0.37 -38.99
N ASN A 359 19.74 -1.40 -39.57
CA ASN A 359 19.11 -2.21 -40.61
C ASN A 359 18.54 -3.57 -40.14
N ASP A 360 18.75 -3.99 -38.89
CA ASP A 360 18.22 -5.26 -38.36
C ASP A 360 16.97 -5.05 -37.48
N THR A 361 15.82 -4.79 -38.10
CA THR A 361 14.51 -4.81 -37.42
C THR A 361 14.18 -6.19 -36.85
N THR A 362 14.65 -7.24 -37.51
CA THR A 362 14.41 -8.67 -37.22
C THR A 362 14.67 -9.08 -35.78
N THR A 363 15.76 -8.60 -35.17
CA THR A 363 16.16 -8.98 -33.80
C THR A 363 15.43 -8.19 -32.73
N ARG A 364 15.01 -6.95 -33.02
CA ARG A 364 14.09 -6.19 -32.16
C ARG A 364 12.69 -6.82 -32.21
N ASP A 365 12.21 -7.12 -33.41
CA ASP A 365 10.90 -7.75 -33.63
C ASP A 365 10.84 -9.13 -32.95
N LEU A 366 11.90 -9.93 -33.06
CA LEU A 366 12.03 -11.21 -32.36
C LEU A 366 11.99 -11.04 -30.83
N PHE A 367 12.66 -10.03 -30.27
CA PHE A 367 12.61 -9.76 -28.84
C PHE A 367 11.20 -9.35 -28.39
N LEU A 368 10.53 -8.47 -29.14
CA LEU A 368 9.15 -8.05 -28.87
C LEU A 368 8.15 -9.20 -29.01
N GLU A 369 8.38 -10.12 -29.95
CA GLU A 369 7.59 -11.34 -30.10
C GLU A 369 7.75 -12.25 -28.86
N ARG A 370 8.98 -12.42 -28.34
CA ARG A 370 9.21 -13.15 -27.08
C ARG A 370 8.58 -12.45 -25.88
N VAL A 371 8.68 -11.12 -25.79
CA VAL A 371 7.99 -10.36 -24.73
C VAL A 371 6.49 -10.65 -24.77
N ARG A 372 5.87 -10.61 -25.97
CA ARG A 372 4.44 -10.90 -26.12
C ARG A 372 4.08 -12.34 -25.73
N ASN A 373 4.80 -13.31 -26.28
CA ASN A 373 4.44 -14.72 -26.21
C ASN A 373 4.86 -15.38 -24.90
N ASP A 374 6.00 -14.99 -24.34
CA ASP A 374 6.60 -15.68 -23.19
C ASP A 374 6.37 -14.93 -21.87
N LEU A 375 6.20 -13.59 -21.90
CA LEU A 375 6.02 -12.79 -20.68
C LEU A 375 4.57 -12.27 -20.56
N LEU A 376 4.12 -11.46 -21.52
CA LEU A 376 2.83 -10.77 -21.43
C LEU A 376 1.63 -11.72 -21.50
N SER A 377 1.75 -12.84 -22.23
CA SER A 377 0.71 -13.88 -22.27
C SER A 377 0.47 -14.55 -20.92
N GLN A 378 1.49 -14.59 -20.04
CA GLN A 378 1.44 -15.24 -18.74
C GLN A 378 0.86 -14.31 -17.66
N TRP A 379 0.96 -12.99 -17.87
CA TRP A 379 0.49 -11.98 -16.93
C TRP A 379 -1.04 -11.82 -16.95
N GLN A 380 -1.71 -12.64 -16.15
CA GLN A 380 -3.16 -12.59 -15.97
C GLN A 380 -3.56 -11.43 -15.05
N LEU A 381 -4.69 -10.78 -15.31
CA LEU A 381 -5.19 -9.74 -14.40
C LEU A 381 -5.79 -10.37 -13.14
N PRO A 382 -5.69 -9.69 -11.98
CA PRO A 382 -6.38 -10.13 -10.77
C PRO A 382 -7.90 -10.12 -10.96
N ASP A 383 -8.62 -10.76 -10.06
CA ASP A 383 -10.08 -10.65 -10.04
C ASP A 383 -10.52 -9.23 -9.60
N VAL A 384 -11.47 -8.68 -10.34
CA VAL A 384 -11.94 -7.29 -10.20
C VAL A 384 -12.66 -7.04 -8.87
N VAL A 385 -13.26 -8.07 -8.27
CA VAL A 385 -14.09 -7.94 -7.06
C VAL A 385 -13.40 -8.57 -5.84
N ARG A 386 -12.71 -9.71 -6.04
CA ARG A 386 -12.14 -10.50 -4.94
C ARG A 386 -10.77 -10.00 -4.50
N SER A 387 -9.95 -9.49 -5.41
CA SER A 387 -8.62 -8.99 -5.09
C SER A 387 -8.68 -7.61 -4.48
N SER A 388 -7.85 -7.34 -3.48
CA SER A 388 -7.79 -6.01 -2.86
C SER A 388 -7.24 -4.98 -3.83
N ILE A 389 -7.58 -3.70 -3.61
CA ILE A 389 -7.04 -2.61 -4.42
C ILE A 389 -5.53 -2.47 -4.28
N GLN A 390 -4.97 -2.85 -3.11
CA GLN A 390 -3.53 -2.89 -2.88
C GLN A 390 -2.84 -3.89 -3.81
N THR A 391 -3.42 -5.08 -3.98
CA THR A 391 -2.89 -6.10 -4.89
C THR A 391 -2.94 -5.63 -6.34
N TRP A 392 -4.03 -4.97 -6.74
CA TRP A 392 -4.12 -4.35 -8.06
C TRP A 392 -3.07 -3.27 -8.26
N ASP A 393 -2.87 -2.38 -7.28
CA ASP A 393 -1.82 -1.36 -7.33
C ASP A 393 -0.42 -1.97 -7.42
N ASP A 394 -0.11 -2.99 -6.61
CA ASP A 394 1.17 -3.69 -6.65
C ASP A 394 1.44 -4.29 -8.02
N ILE A 395 0.48 -4.98 -8.60
CA ILE A 395 0.65 -5.61 -9.92
C ILE A 395 0.80 -4.56 -11.01
N VAL A 396 -0.07 -3.55 -11.05
CA VAL A 396 -0.05 -2.54 -12.12
C VAL A 396 1.20 -1.67 -12.06
N THR A 397 1.61 -1.25 -10.87
CA THR A 397 2.84 -0.45 -10.68
C THR A 397 4.10 -1.25 -11.00
N ASN A 398 4.18 -2.52 -10.55
CA ASN A 398 5.32 -3.38 -10.85
C ASN A 398 5.41 -3.73 -12.33
N ARG A 399 4.29 -4.04 -12.98
CA ARG A 399 4.26 -4.23 -14.44
C ARG A 399 4.71 -2.98 -15.17
N SER A 400 4.30 -1.78 -14.72
CA SER A 400 4.79 -0.54 -15.30
C SER A 400 6.31 -0.46 -15.21
N LEU A 401 6.91 -0.77 -14.05
CA LEU A 401 8.36 -0.83 -13.86
C LEU A 401 9.02 -1.84 -14.79
N PHE A 402 8.51 -3.06 -14.87
CA PHE A 402 9.05 -4.11 -15.76
C PHE A 402 9.01 -3.67 -17.23
N LEU A 403 7.90 -3.07 -17.66
CA LEU A 403 7.74 -2.54 -19.01
C LEU A 403 8.60 -1.29 -19.27
N ASP A 404 8.92 -0.50 -18.25
CA ASP A 404 9.90 0.59 -18.35
C ASP A 404 11.31 0.05 -18.58
N ILE A 405 11.70 -0.99 -17.84
CA ILE A 405 12.99 -1.67 -18.00
C ILE A 405 13.08 -2.32 -19.39
N LEU A 406 12.02 -2.98 -19.85
CA LEU A 406 12.00 -3.56 -21.20
C LEU A 406 12.15 -2.49 -22.29
N ASP A 407 11.51 -1.33 -22.14
CA ASP A 407 11.64 -0.23 -23.10
C ASP A 407 13.09 0.30 -23.12
N GLU A 408 13.73 0.42 -21.96
CA GLU A 408 15.14 0.81 -21.83
C GLU A 408 16.08 -0.19 -22.53
N LEU A 409 15.87 -1.49 -22.33
CA LEU A 409 16.67 -2.55 -22.97
C LEU A 409 16.55 -2.55 -24.51
N ILE A 410 15.47 -1.97 -25.05
CA ILE A 410 15.25 -1.81 -26.50
C ILE A 410 15.56 -0.35 -26.92
N GLY A 411 16.31 0.43 -26.14
CA GLY A 411 16.81 1.75 -26.53
C GLY A 411 15.82 2.92 -26.38
N GLY A 412 14.81 2.77 -25.52
CA GLY A 412 13.84 3.80 -25.17
C GLY A 412 14.41 4.99 -24.36
N PRO A 413 13.62 6.05 -24.16
CA PRO A 413 14.09 7.35 -23.66
C PRO A 413 14.25 7.45 -22.14
N ARG A 414 13.92 6.41 -21.36
CA ARG A 414 14.01 6.47 -19.90
C ARG A 414 15.43 6.16 -19.39
N MET A 415 16.17 7.25 -19.16
CA MET A 415 17.31 7.46 -18.25
C MET A 415 18.68 6.80 -18.55
N THR A 416 19.56 7.62 -19.14
CA THR A 416 21.02 7.70 -18.88
C THR A 416 21.91 6.47 -19.05
N PHE A 417 21.56 5.44 -19.83
CA PHE A 417 22.59 4.48 -20.26
C PHE A 417 23.64 5.15 -21.19
N THR A 418 23.24 6.16 -21.96
CA THR A 418 24.17 7.13 -22.54
C THR A 418 23.42 8.43 -22.82
N SER A 419 24.00 9.57 -22.49
CA SER A 419 23.54 10.91 -22.89
C SER A 419 23.64 11.17 -24.41
N ARG A 420 23.49 10.12 -25.24
CA ARG A 420 23.69 10.17 -26.70
C ARG A 420 22.57 9.51 -27.52
N LEU A 421 21.54 8.95 -26.91
CA LEU A 421 20.39 8.41 -27.64
C LEU A 421 19.29 9.46 -27.72
N LYS A 422 18.95 9.84 -28.96
CA LYS A 422 17.79 10.71 -29.23
C LYS A 422 16.53 9.98 -28.78
N ALA A 423 15.66 10.69 -28.06
CA ALA A 423 14.35 10.23 -27.62
C ALA A 423 13.56 9.66 -28.82
N THR A 424 13.50 8.33 -28.90
CA THR A 424 12.48 7.65 -29.69
C THR A 424 11.29 7.41 -28.76
N GLU A 425 10.08 7.56 -29.29
CA GLU A 425 8.85 7.31 -28.53
C GLU A 425 8.84 5.86 -28.03
N PHE A 426 8.25 5.63 -26.84
CA PHE A 426 8.08 4.29 -26.26
C PHE A 426 7.53 3.31 -27.30
N ASP A 427 7.96 2.04 -27.25
CA ASP A 427 7.41 1.05 -28.18
C ASP A 427 5.88 0.95 -28.05
N PRO A 428 5.11 1.08 -29.16
CA PRO A 428 3.65 1.09 -29.12
C PRO A 428 3.05 -0.13 -28.42
N LEU A 429 3.67 -1.31 -28.50
CA LEU A 429 3.22 -2.51 -27.78
C LEU A 429 3.25 -2.29 -26.26
N LEU A 430 4.37 -1.78 -25.74
CA LEU A 430 4.56 -1.59 -24.30
C LEU A 430 3.65 -0.48 -23.76
N VAL A 431 3.46 0.59 -24.54
CA VAL A 431 2.48 1.65 -24.22
C VAL A 431 1.07 1.07 -24.16
N ASP A 432 0.71 0.22 -25.13
CA ASP A 432 -0.61 -0.39 -25.22
C ASP A 432 -0.94 -1.19 -23.95
N TYR A 433 -0.02 -2.03 -23.48
CA TYR A 433 -0.17 -2.82 -22.25
C TYR A 433 -0.22 -1.97 -20.97
N LYS A 434 0.60 -0.90 -20.87
CA LYS A 434 0.55 0.02 -19.72
C LYS A 434 -0.81 0.71 -19.61
N VAL A 435 -1.32 1.23 -20.73
CA VAL A 435 -2.62 1.90 -20.76
C VAL A 435 -3.74 0.92 -20.44
N GLN A 436 -3.69 -0.30 -21.00
CA GLN A 436 -4.69 -1.32 -20.72
C GLN A 436 -4.74 -1.69 -19.23
N SER A 437 -3.58 -1.95 -18.61
CA SER A 437 -3.48 -2.30 -17.19
C SER A 437 -4.06 -1.21 -16.28
N LEU A 438 -3.86 0.06 -16.62
CA LEU A 438 -4.43 1.20 -15.87
C LEU A 438 -5.95 1.32 -16.08
N LEU A 439 -6.47 1.07 -17.28
CA LEU A 439 -7.91 1.06 -17.54
C LEU A 439 -8.60 -0.06 -16.74
N ASP A 440 -8.00 -1.25 -16.70
CA ASP A 440 -8.53 -2.38 -15.93
C ASP A 440 -8.48 -2.13 -14.42
N MET A 441 -7.45 -1.44 -13.93
CA MET A 441 -7.39 -0.95 -12.56
C MET A 441 -8.49 0.08 -12.25
N SER A 442 -8.75 1.02 -13.16
CA SER A 442 -9.86 1.98 -13.04
C SER A 442 -11.21 1.26 -12.95
N TYR A 443 -11.41 0.24 -13.78
CA TYR A 443 -12.61 -0.57 -13.76
C TYR A 443 -12.76 -1.37 -12.46
N CYS A 444 -11.66 -1.89 -11.92
CA CYS A 444 -11.62 -2.52 -10.61
C CYS A 444 -12.03 -1.55 -9.48
N ALA A 445 -11.42 -0.37 -9.42
CA ALA A 445 -11.77 0.65 -8.45
C ALA A 445 -13.27 1.03 -8.53
N LEU A 446 -13.83 1.13 -9.75
CA LEU A 446 -15.26 1.33 -9.97
C LEU A 446 -16.12 0.19 -9.38
N ARG A 447 -15.74 -1.08 -9.61
CA ARG A 447 -16.50 -2.24 -9.11
C ARG A 447 -16.44 -2.36 -7.58
N GLN A 448 -15.32 -1.93 -6.98
CA GLN A 448 -15.14 -1.86 -5.53
C GLN A 448 -15.70 -0.58 -4.90
N ARG A 449 -16.42 0.26 -5.68
CA ARG A 449 -17.02 1.54 -5.25
C ARG A 449 -16.02 2.61 -4.79
N ASN A 450 -14.73 2.44 -5.10
CA ASN A 450 -13.72 3.47 -4.90
C ASN A 450 -13.70 4.44 -6.10
N PHE A 451 -14.70 5.32 -6.15
CA PHE A 451 -14.90 6.23 -7.29
C PHE A 451 -13.77 7.24 -7.47
N LYS A 452 -13.18 7.70 -6.37
CA LYS A 452 -12.08 8.68 -6.43
C LYS A 452 -10.86 8.08 -7.11
N LEU A 453 -10.45 6.86 -6.72
CA LEU A 453 -9.32 6.17 -7.34
C LEU A 453 -9.60 5.83 -8.82
N ALA A 454 -10.83 5.43 -9.15
CA ALA A 454 -11.20 5.16 -10.54
C ALA A 454 -10.96 6.40 -11.43
N LEU A 455 -11.40 7.58 -10.97
CA LEU A 455 -11.21 8.84 -11.70
C LEU A 455 -9.75 9.27 -11.79
N THR A 456 -8.94 9.10 -10.74
CA THR A 456 -7.52 9.47 -10.79
C THR A 456 -6.79 8.63 -11.85
N LYS A 457 -7.00 7.31 -11.85
CA LYS A 457 -6.41 6.40 -12.85
C LYS A 457 -6.92 6.62 -14.28
N LEU A 458 -8.20 6.98 -14.45
CA LEU A 458 -8.71 7.39 -15.76
C LEU A 458 -8.05 8.69 -16.25
N ASN A 459 -7.83 9.67 -15.38
CA ASN A 459 -7.18 10.92 -15.79
C ASN A 459 -5.71 10.70 -16.20
N GLU A 460 -4.99 9.78 -15.53
CA GLU A 460 -3.63 9.38 -15.88
C GLU A 460 -3.52 8.78 -17.30
N THR A 461 -4.54 8.04 -17.75
CA THR A 461 -4.53 7.37 -19.07
C THR A 461 -4.93 8.27 -20.23
N ARG A 462 -5.65 9.37 -19.98
CA ARG A 462 -6.28 10.23 -21.00
C ARG A 462 -5.31 10.71 -22.08
N HIS A 463 -4.12 11.16 -21.70
CA HIS A 463 -3.12 11.71 -22.63
C HIS A 463 -2.39 10.64 -23.44
N ARG A 464 -2.52 9.36 -23.07
CA ARG A 464 -1.81 8.23 -23.70
C ARG A 464 -2.70 7.38 -24.60
N LEU A 465 -4.01 7.66 -24.65
CA LEU A 465 -4.96 6.90 -25.47
C LEU A 465 -4.63 6.98 -26.97
N ASP A 466 -4.14 8.13 -27.44
CA ASP A 466 -3.82 8.36 -28.85
C ASP A 466 -2.54 7.64 -29.31
N LEU A 467 -1.70 7.19 -28.36
CA LEU A 467 -0.44 6.48 -28.62
C LEU A 467 -0.62 4.96 -28.70
N CYS A 468 -1.84 4.46 -28.46
CA CYS A 468 -2.14 3.02 -28.45
C CYS A 468 -2.38 2.48 -29.86
N GLN A 469 -2.25 1.16 -30.06
CA GLN A 469 -2.46 0.52 -31.36
C GLN A 469 -3.92 0.62 -31.84
N ASN A 470 -4.88 0.60 -30.90
CA ASN A 470 -6.32 0.73 -31.17
C ASN A 470 -6.93 1.88 -30.33
N PRO A 471 -6.69 3.15 -30.70
CA PRO A 471 -7.06 4.31 -29.87
C PRO A 471 -8.58 4.45 -29.71
N LEU A 472 -9.37 4.07 -30.72
CA LEU A 472 -10.82 4.16 -30.68
C LEU A 472 -11.44 3.22 -29.64
N ILE A 473 -11.09 1.93 -29.66
CA ILE A 473 -11.63 0.94 -28.73
C ILE A 473 -11.29 1.33 -27.29
N LYS A 474 -10.05 1.75 -27.04
CA LYS A 474 -9.63 2.21 -25.71
C LYS A 474 -10.34 3.49 -25.27
N SER A 475 -10.61 4.41 -26.19
CA SER A 475 -11.37 5.62 -25.88
C SER A 475 -12.83 5.31 -25.53
N ILE A 476 -13.45 4.31 -26.18
CA ILE A 476 -14.80 3.86 -25.86
C ILE A 476 -14.81 3.24 -24.46
N TYR A 477 -13.88 2.32 -24.17
CA TYR A 477 -13.78 1.69 -22.86
C TYR A 477 -13.50 2.72 -21.74
N TRP A 478 -12.61 3.68 -21.97
CA TRP A 478 -12.37 4.79 -21.05
C TRP A 478 -13.66 5.58 -20.75
N ASN A 479 -14.44 5.90 -21.80
CA ASN A 479 -15.69 6.64 -21.65
C ASN A 479 -16.77 5.84 -20.93
N GLU A 480 -16.85 4.53 -21.18
CA GLU A 480 -17.75 3.62 -20.47
C GLU A 480 -17.48 3.65 -18.97
N ILE A 481 -16.23 3.43 -18.55
CA ILE A 481 -15.84 3.47 -17.14
C ILE A 481 -16.13 4.86 -16.54
N TYR A 482 -15.79 5.93 -17.26
CA TYR A 482 -16.02 7.30 -16.80
C TYR A 482 -17.51 7.57 -16.54
N CYS A 483 -18.39 7.19 -17.47
CA CYS A 483 -19.83 7.36 -17.30
C CYS A 483 -20.37 6.53 -16.13
N ASP A 484 -19.95 5.27 -16.05
CA ASP A 484 -20.38 4.34 -14.98
C ASP A 484 -19.98 4.83 -13.58
N VAL A 485 -18.78 5.42 -13.43
CA VAL A 485 -18.34 6.01 -12.16
C VAL A 485 -19.32 7.06 -11.68
N HIS A 486 -19.71 7.99 -12.54
CA HIS A 486 -20.61 9.06 -12.18
C HIS A 486 -22.04 8.56 -11.93
N LEU A 487 -22.53 7.62 -12.74
CA LEU A 487 -23.85 7.01 -12.55
C LEU A 487 -23.95 6.27 -11.23
N LYS A 488 -22.99 5.39 -10.90
CA LYS A 488 -23.01 4.61 -9.65
C LYS A 488 -22.78 5.48 -8.43
N ARG A 489 -21.92 6.50 -8.51
CA ARG A 489 -21.74 7.46 -7.42
C ARG A 489 -23.05 8.18 -7.09
N HIS A 490 -23.82 8.57 -8.11
CA HIS A 490 -25.12 9.20 -7.91
C HIS A 490 -26.16 8.24 -7.29
N GLN A 491 -26.14 6.96 -7.63
CA GLN A 491 -27.05 5.97 -7.02
C GLN A 491 -26.88 5.86 -5.50
N ILE A 492 -25.69 6.14 -4.98
CA ILE A 492 -25.35 6.06 -3.56
C ILE A 492 -25.67 7.38 -2.82
N GLN A 493 -25.57 8.53 -3.51
CA GLN A 493 -25.85 9.84 -2.91
C GLN A 493 -27.35 10.15 -2.90
N SER A 494 -28.01 9.92 -1.76
CA SER A 494 -29.43 10.21 -1.56
C SER A 494 -29.69 11.68 -1.16
N SER A 495 -29.57 12.66 -2.09
CA SER A 495 -30.36 13.92 -2.10
C SER A 495 -29.93 14.97 -3.13
N THR A 496 -30.91 15.41 -3.93
CA THR A 496 -31.18 16.77 -4.47
C THR A 496 -30.15 17.57 -5.27
N SER A 497 -28.92 17.12 -5.51
CA SER A 497 -28.01 17.86 -6.40
C SER A 497 -27.53 17.00 -7.56
N THR A 498 -27.57 17.56 -8.78
CA THR A 498 -26.73 17.22 -9.95
C THR A 498 -27.18 16.24 -11.02
N LEU A 499 -28.41 15.69 -11.04
CA LEU A 499 -28.80 14.88 -12.20
C LEU A 499 -28.79 15.70 -13.51
N SER A 500 -29.15 16.99 -13.45
CA SER A 500 -29.07 17.92 -14.58
C SER A 500 -27.65 18.42 -14.89
N SER A 501 -26.78 18.65 -13.91
CA SER A 501 -25.41 19.14 -14.16
C SER A 501 -24.47 18.04 -14.66
N LEU A 502 -24.69 16.80 -14.23
CA LEU A 502 -23.92 15.61 -14.61
C LEU A 502 -24.23 15.16 -16.05
N LEU A 503 -25.52 15.17 -16.45
CA LEU A 503 -25.92 14.87 -17.83
C LEU A 503 -25.60 16.01 -18.81
N SER A 504 -25.76 17.27 -18.42
CA SER A 504 -25.63 18.40 -19.37
C SER A 504 -24.19 18.82 -19.68
N THR A 505 -23.21 18.55 -18.80
CA THR A 505 -21.87 19.16 -18.96
C THR A 505 -20.71 18.20 -19.19
N SER A 506 -20.71 16.97 -18.66
CA SER A 506 -19.57 16.04 -18.79
C SER A 506 -19.83 14.96 -19.84
N VAL A 507 -20.94 14.22 -19.73
CA VAL A 507 -21.31 13.15 -20.67
C VAL A 507 -21.57 13.70 -22.07
N ALA A 508 -22.31 14.82 -22.18
CA ALA A 508 -22.58 15.48 -23.45
C ALA A 508 -21.30 16.03 -24.14
N LYS A 509 -20.31 16.52 -23.37
CA LYS A 509 -19.04 17.00 -23.94
C LYS A 509 -18.17 15.86 -24.47
N GLU A 510 -18.11 14.73 -23.76
CA GLU A 510 -17.30 13.60 -24.19
C GLU A 510 -17.96 12.83 -25.36
N LEU A 511 -19.29 12.71 -25.38
CA LEU A 511 -20.02 12.19 -26.55
C LEU A 511 -19.80 13.07 -27.79
N LYS A 512 -19.84 14.40 -27.63
CA LYS A 512 -19.58 15.35 -28.74
C LYS A 512 -18.14 15.28 -29.25
N LYS A 513 -17.15 15.01 -28.38
CA LYS A 513 -15.76 14.78 -28.81
C LYS A 513 -15.61 13.45 -29.58
N MET A 514 -16.28 12.39 -29.15
CA MET A 514 -16.30 11.13 -29.91
C MET A 514 -16.95 11.31 -31.28
N GLU A 515 -18.06 12.05 -31.36
CA GLU A 515 -18.73 12.35 -32.62
C GLU A 515 -17.80 13.11 -33.59
N ILE A 516 -17.05 14.10 -33.08
CA ILE A 516 -16.03 14.83 -33.85
C ILE A 516 -14.91 13.89 -34.32
N LYS A 517 -14.41 13.00 -33.44
CA LYS A 517 -13.31 12.07 -33.77
C LYS A 517 -13.73 11.01 -34.80
N ILE A 518 -14.96 10.52 -34.70
CA ILE A 518 -15.57 9.62 -35.69
C ILE A 518 -15.76 10.34 -37.03
N HIS A 519 -16.22 11.60 -37.02
CA HIS A 519 -16.33 12.41 -38.24
C HIS A 519 -14.98 12.66 -38.90
N SER A 520 -13.93 13.00 -38.14
CA SER A 520 -12.59 13.20 -38.69
C SER A 520 -12.02 11.95 -39.34
N LEU A 521 -12.29 10.77 -38.78
CA LEU A 521 -11.84 9.50 -39.36
C LEU A 521 -12.60 9.12 -40.64
N LYS A 522 -13.91 9.38 -40.69
CA LYS A 522 -14.70 9.21 -41.93
C LYS A 522 -14.26 10.12 -43.06
N ILE A 523 -13.77 11.32 -42.76
CA ILE A 523 -13.25 12.26 -43.76
C ILE A 523 -11.89 11.77 -44.30
N ILE A 524 -11.06 11.15 -43.47
CA ILE A 524 -9.77 10.58 -43.90
C ILE A 524 -10.00 9.37 -44.82
N ASP A 525 -10.93 8.48 -44.51
CA ASP A 525 -11.29 7.34 -45.37
C ASP A 525 -11.92 7.76 -46.71
N GLN A 526 -12.53 8.94 -46.79
CA GLN A 526 -13.07 9.51 -48.04
C GLN A 526 -12.02 10.24 -48.90
N GLN A 527 -10.85 10.56 -48.33
CA GLN A 527 -9.74 11.20 -49.04
C GLN A 527 -8.68 10.19 -49.51
N THR A 528 -8.69 8.97 -48.96
CA THR A 528 -7.79 7.86 -49.33
C THR A 528 -8.42 6.85 -50.30
N ALA A 529 -9.72 6.95 -50.57
CA ALA A 529 -10.44 6.27 -51.65
C ALA A 529 -10.59 7.19 -52.87
#